data_AF-A0AA39UML2-F1
#
_entry.id   AF-A0AA39UML2-F1
#
_cell.length_a   1.000
_cell.length_b   1.000
_cell.length_c   1.000
_cell.angle_alpha   90.00
_cell.angle_beta   90.00
_cell.angle_gamma   90.00
#
_symmetry.space_group_name_H-M   'P 1'
#
loop_
_entity.id
_entity.type
_entity.pdbx_description
1 polymer ?
#
loop_
_entity_poly.entity_id
_entity_poly.type
_entity_poly.pdbx_seq_one_letter_code
_entity_poly.pdbx_strand_id
1 'polypeptide(L)'
;MSSPTVPTDEQVLSEIKIFPGPLGRSKMLNAMRSKNNWALSDARLKRLLAQANESDSATPIHQDYSEPVDIVSLFTAYGNAVSVPWTRDSPTVPNATYEPDEGCDPPAPILPANPLAAQIRFHKESTRFFILYGRGEYDYAVTPNSSIGIILSIFQKRVLGFLEGKRRPLSVDQQRALNENGGVQTMFEYYEAAGKMAGILASDVGRQFEAEYGLNPLRWRTNEQNDPAWRKAYEGAKEAIHKKNTMPILKALSESQVVPRGMFPAVDKRGNPIYDPKINGRFALIITKVSKATGIECGDLPRN
;
A
#
# COMPACT_ATOMS: atom_id res chain seq x y z
N MET A 1 -35.94 -16.11 47.55
CA MET A 1 -34.88 -15.62 46.65
C MET A 1 -34.04 -14.63 47.42
N SER A 2 -32.73 -14.83 47.49
CA SER A 2 -31.82 -13.97 48.27
C SER A 2 -31.71 -12.59 47.63
N SER A 3 -31.81 -11.52 48.42
CA SER A 3 -31.67 -10.14 47.93
C SER A 3 -30.31 -9.94 47.26
N PRO A 4 -30.23 -9.24 46.11
CA PRO A 4 -28.99 -9.04 45.40
C PRO A 4 -28.02 -8.21 46.24
N THR A 5 -26.75 -8.64 46.27
CA THR A 5 -25.70 -7.99 47.06
C THR A 5 -25.05 -6.88 46.23
N VAL A 6 -24.75 -5.72 46.84
CA VAL A 6 -24.01 -4.65 46.17
C VAL A 6 -22.51 -4.94 46.33
N PRO A 7 -21.77 -5.26 45.25
CA PRO A 7 -20.34 -5.55 45.37
C PRO A 7 -19.52 -4.28 45.63
N THR A 8 -18.32 -4.42 46.19
CA THR A 8 -17.33 -3.33 46.23
C THR A 8 -16.63 -3.16 44.88
N ASP A 9 -15.98 -2.01 44.67
CA ASP A 9 -15.27 -1.77 43.41
C ASP A 9 -14.10 -2.76 43.23
N GLU A 10 -13.43 -3.16 44.32
CA GLU A 10 -12.35 -4.14 44.33
C GLU A 10 -12.83 -5.54 43.94
N GLN A 11 -14.00 -5.95 44.44
CA GLN A 11 -14.62 -7.24 44.09
C GLN A 11 -14.99 -7.30 42.60
N VAL A 12 -15.47 -6.18 42.05
CA VAL A 12 -15.77 -6.08 40.62
C VAL A 12 -14.48 -6.12 39.81
N LEU A 13 -13.44 -5.40 40.21
CA LEU A 13 -12.13 -5.39 39.54
C LEU A 13 -11.46 -6.77 39.56
N SER A 14 -11.51 -7.50 40.68
CA SER A 14 -10.98 -8.87 40.75
C SER A 14 -11.73 -9.81 39.82
N GLU A 15 -13.05 -9.66 39.71
CA GLU A 15 -13.86 -10.50 38.83
C GLU A 15 -13.63 -10.17 37.35
N ILE A 16 -13.42 -8.90 36.99
CA ILE A 16 -13.03 -8.47 35.63
C ILE A 16 -11.78 -9.22 35.18
N LYS A 17 -10.77 -9.36 36.06
CA LYS A 17 -9.49 -10.04 35.74
C LYS A 17 -9.65 -11.55 35.49
N ILE A 18 -10.74 -12.17 35.93
CA ILE A 18 -10.99 -13.61 35.79
C ILE A 18 -11.71 -13.95 34.47
N PHE A 19 -12.29 -12.96 33.78
CA PHE A 19 -13.00 -13.22 32.52
C PHE A 19 -12.03 -13.54 31.36
N PRO A 20 -12.12 -14.73 30.74
CA PRO A 20 -11.27 -15.08 29.61
C PRO A 20 -11.75 -14.38 28.33
N GLY A 21 -10.97 -13.40 27.85
CA GLY A 21 -11.11 -12.79 26.52
C GLY A 21 -12.15 -11.67 26.40
N PRO A 22 -12.27 -11.03 25.22
CA PRO A 22 -13.06 -9.82 25.02
C PRO A 22 -14.57 -10.14 24.94
N LEU A 23 -15.18 -10.45 26.08
CA LEU A 23 -16.62 -10.47 26.22
C LEU A 23 -17.14 -9.03 26.15
N GLY A 24 -18.13 -8.79 25.29
CA GLY A 24 -18.81 -7.50 25.24
C GLY A 24 -19.35 -7.11 26.63
N ARG A 25 -19.18 -5.84 27.03
CA ARG A 25 -19.53 -5.31 28.37
C ARG A 25 -20.89 -5.78 28.91
N SER A 26 -21.92 -5.83 28.08
CA SER A 26 -23.26 -6.29 28.47
C SER A 26 -23.30 -7.78 28.84
N LYS A 27 -22.51 -8.63 28.17
CA LYS A 27 -22.38 -10.05 28.51
C LYS A 27 -21.64 -10.23 29.85
N MET A 28 -20.58 -9.46 30.07
CA MET A 28 -19.83 -9.49 31.32
C MET A 28 -20.68 -9.02 32.50
N LEU A 29 -21.47 -7.95 32.32
CA LEU A 29 -22.43 -7.47 33.32
C LEU A 29 -23.46 -8.54 33.69
N ASN A 30 -24.06 -9.20 32.70
CA ASN A 30 -25.05 -10.24 32.94
C ASN A 30 -24.43 -11.48 33.61
N ALA A 31 -23.21 -11.87 33.22
CA ALA A 31 -22.48 -12.95 33.84
C ALA A 31 -22.18 -12.67 35.32
N MET A 32 -21.69 -11.47 35.65
CA MET A 32 -21.41 -11.07 37.04
C MET A 32 -22.68 -11.02 37.90
N ARG A 33 -23.78 -10.46 37.36
CA ARG A 33 -25.08 -10.43 38.03
C ARG A 33 -25.60 -11.85 38.31
N SER A 34 -25.50 -12.74 37.33
CA SER A 34 -25.99 -14.11 37.44
C SER A 34 -25.11 -14.99 38.35
N LYS A 35 -23.79 -14.85 38.27
CA LYS A 35 -22.84 -15.70 39.00
C LYS A 35 -22.79 -15.35 40.49
N ASN A 36 -22.80 -14.06 40.81
CA ASN A 36 -22.57 -13.57 42.18
C ASN A 36 -23.81 -12.94 42.83
N ASN A 37 -24.98 -12.99 42.17
CA ASN A 37 -26.21 -12.32 42.59
C ASN A 37 -26.02 -10.82 42.88
N TRP A 38 -25.24 -10.13 42.03
CA TRP A 38 -24.84 -8.74 42.27
C TRP A 38 -25.82 -7.70 41.72
N ALA A 39 -26.06 -6.65 42.48
CA ALA A 39 -26.69 -5.40 42.03
C ALA A 39 -25.64 -4.46 41.42
N LEU A 40 -25.13 -4.79 40.23
CA LEU A 40 -24.12 -4.00 39.50
C LEU A 40 -24.75 -3.24 38.33
N SER A 41 -24.46 -1.94 38.17
CA SER A 41 -24.95 -1.13 37.04
C SER A 41 -23.95 -1.09 35.88
N ASP A 42 -24.46 -0.90 34.66
CA ASP A 42 -23.63 -0.78 33.45
C ASP A 42 -22.68 0.43 33.50
N ALA A 43 -23.14 1.54 34.07
CA ALA A 43 -22.33 2.75 34.25
C ALA A 43 -21.16 2.51 35.22
N ARG A 44 -21.41 1.79 36.33
CA ARG A 44 -20.37 1.44 37.31
C ARG A 44 -19.35 0.48 36.70
N LEU A 45 -19.81 -0.53 35.96
CA LEU A 45 -18.92 -1.44 35.25
C LEU A 45 -18.07 -0.74 34.19
N LYS A 46 -18.64 0.22 33.45
CA LYS A 46 -17.89 1.02 32.47
C LYS A 46 -16.75 1.80 33.11
N ARG A 47 -17.00 2.43 34.26
CA ARG A 47 -15.98 3.19 35.00
C ARG A 47 -14.83 2.29 35.48
N LEU A 48 -15.17 1.13 36.03
CA LEU A 48 -14.17 0.20 36.57
C LEU A 48 -13.35 -0.49 35.48
N LEU A 49 -13.93 -0.75 34.31
CA LEU A 49 -13.18 -1.22 33.15
C LEU A 49 -12.12 -0.20 32.68
N ALA A 50 -12.47 1.09 32.66
CA ALA A 50 -11.49 2.14 32.33
C ALA A 50 -10.35 2.18 33.36
N GLN A 51 -10.69 2.09 34.64
CA GLN A 51 -9.72 2.05 35.75
C GLN A 51 -8.80 0.81 35.70
N ALA A 52 -9.34 -0.37 35.38
CA ALA A 52 -8.54 -1.58 35.21
C ALA A 52 -7.54 -1.44 34.06
N ASN A 53 -7.96 -0.86 32.93
CA ASN A 53 -7.10 -0.65 31.76
C ASN A 53 -6.01 0.41 32.00
N GLU A 54 -6.26 1.41 32.84
CA GLU A 54 -5.25 2.41 33.22
C GLU A 54 -4.23 1.85 34.23
N SER A 55 -4.64 0.90 35.08
CA SER A 55 -3.82 0.32 36.15
C SER A 55 -2.90 -0.81 35.67
N ASP A 56 -3.21 -1.48 34.56
CA ASP A 56 -2.43 -2.59 33.98
C ASP A 56 -1.45 -2.12 32.88
N SER A 57 -0.82 -0.94 33.04
CA SER A 57 0.34 -0.52 32.21
C SER A 57 1.61 -1.38 32.42
N ALA A 58 1.51 -2.47 33.18
CA ALA A 58 2.43 -3.60 33.11
C ALA A 58 1.72 -4.78 32.41
N THR A 59 2.17 -5.04 31.19
CA THR A 59 1.61 -6.00 30.23
C THR A 59 1.48 -7.41 30.82
N PRO A 60 0.27 -8.00 30.94
CA PRO A 60 0.14 -9.44 31.11
C PRO A 60 0.35 -10.09 29.75
N ILE A 61 1.45 -10.83 29.64
CA ILE A 61 1.75 -11.70 28.51
C ILE A 61 0.70 -12.83 28.53
N HIS A 62 -0.38 -12.67 27.77
CA HIS A 62 -1.13 -13.82 27.28
C HIS A 62 -0.26 -14.45 26.19
N GLN A 63 0.45 -15.53 26.55
CA GLN A 63 1.09 -16.43 25.60
C GLN A 63 -0.01 -17.12 24.79
N ASP A 64 -0.46 -16.46 23.73
CA ASP A 64 -0.91 -17.15 22.54
C ASP A 64 0.36 -17.60 21.81
N TYR A 65 0.57 -18.91 21.68
CA TYR A 65 1.75 -19.49 21.01
C TYR A 65 1.70 -19.35 19.48
N SER A 66 0.94 -18.39 18.97
CA SER A 66 1.12 -17.83 17.64
C SER A 66 1.96 -16.58 17.80
N GLU A 67 3.22 -16.61 17.37
CA GLU A 67 4.00 -15.38 17.20
C GLU A 67 3.11 -14.34 16.49
N PRO A 68 3.00 -13.10 16.99
CA PRO A 68 2.27 -12.07 16.28
C PRO A 68 2.88 -11.97 14.89
N VAL A 69 2.07 -12.24 13.86
CA VAL A 69 2.52 -12.15 12.48
C VAL A 69 3.06 -10.74 12.26
N ASP A 70 4.37 -10.61 12.13
CA ASP A 70 5.00 -9.32 11.92
C ASP A 70 4.65 -8.82 10.51
N ILE A 71 3.61 -8.00 10.44
CA ILE A 71 3.12 -7.38 9.21
C ILE A 71 4.25 -6.58 8.53
N VAL A 72 5.18 -6.00 9.28
CA VAL A 72 6.33 -5.26 8.72
C VAL A 72 7.28 -6.22 8.01
N SER A 73 7.57 -7.38 8.60
CA SER A 73 8.34 -8.45 7.95
C SER A 73 7.65 -8.97 6.69
N LEU A 74 6.32 -9.14 6.70
CA LEU A 74 5.57 -9.54 5.50
C LEU A 74 5.67 -8.50 4.38
N PHE A 75 5.51 -7.21 4.68
CA PHE A 75 5.69 -6.14 3.68
C PHE A 75 7.13 -6.05 3.17
N THR A 76 8.11 -6.31 4.03
CA THR A 76 9.52 -6.34 3.64
C THR A 76 9.82 -7.52 2.70
N ALA A 77 9.34 -8.72 3.05
CA ALA A 77 9.47 -9.92 2.22
C ALA A 77 8.77 -9.73 0.87
N TYR A 78 7.58 -9.14 0.88
CA TYR A 78 6.83 -8.84 -0.33
C TYR A 78 7.57 -7.81 -1.21
N GLY A 79 8.04 -6.70 -0.61
CA GLY A 79 8.86 -5.70 -1.29
C GLY A 79 10.12 -6.30 -1.94
N ASN A 80 10.82 -7.19 -1.23
CA ASN A 80 11.97 -7.90 -1.79
C ASN A 80 11.57 -8.80 -2.96
N ALA A 81 10.49 -9.56 -2.83
CA ALA A 81 10.03 -10.49 -3.88
C ALA A 81 9.62 -9.78 -5.18
N VAL A 82 8.94 -8.63 -5.10
CA VAL A 82 8.58 -7.87 -6.31
C VAL A 82 9.75 -7.12 -6.93
N SER A 83 10.77 -6.81 -6.13
CA SER A 83 11.99 -6.16 -6.59
C SER A 83 12.97 -7.12 -7.25
N VAL A 84 12.74 -8.44 -7.22
CA VAL A 84 13.62 -9.37 -7.91
C VAL A 84 13.44 -9.18 -9.42
N PRO A 85 14.52 -8.87 -10.18
CA PRO A 85 14.48 -8.90 -11.63
C PRO A 85 14.04 -10.29 -12.09
N TRP A 86 13.02 -10.40 -12.93
CA TRP A 86 12.71 -11.69 -13.56
C TRP A 86 13.75 -11.90 -14.66
N THR A 87 14.90 -12.46 -14.30
CA THR A 87 15.97 -12.75 -15.24
C THR A 87 16.00 -14.25 -15.51
N ARG A 88 15.69 -14.62 -16.74
CA ARG A 88 16.49 -15.63 -17.44
C ARG A 88 17.53 -14.81 -18.20
N ASP A 89 18.76 -14.79 -17.68
CA ASP A 89 19.97 -14.18 -18.26
C ASP A 89 19.91 -12.69 -18.66
N SER A 90 20.47 -11.80 -17.82
CA SER A 90 20.71 -10.40 -18.18
C SER A 90 21.80 -10.31 -19.27
N PRO A 91 21.54 -9.67 -20.42
CA PRO A 91 22.60 -9.40 -21.39
C PRO A 91 23.56 -8.33 -20.88
N THR A 92 24.85 -8.53 -21.16
CA THR A 92 25.88 -7.51 -21.03
C THR A 92 25.78 -6.55 -22.22
N VAL A 93 25.71 -5.24 -21.93
CA VAL A 93 25.67 -4.09 -22.86
C VAL A 93 24.31 -3.79 -23.51
N PRO A 94 23.75 -2.56 -23.36
CA PRO A 94 22.54 -2.17 -24.08
C PRO A 94 22.88 -1.79 -25.52
N ASN A 95 22.35 -2.52 -26.49
CA ASN A 95 21.93 -1.92 -27.76
C ASN A 95 20.55 -1.30 -27.50
N ALA A 96 20.52 -0.09 -26.94
CA ALA A 96 19.31 0.67 -26.75
C ALA A 96 18.77 1.14 -28.11
N THR A 97 17.52 0.79 -28.43
CA THR A 97 16.86 1.12 -29.71
C THR A 97 15.48 1.74 -29.51
N TYR A 98 15.08 2.11 -28.28
CA TYR A 98 13.84 2.87 -28.10
C TYR A 98 14.05 4.31 -28.58
N GLU A 99 13.84 4.52 -29.88
CA GLU A 99 13.55 5.83 -30.43
C GLU A 99 12.06 6.09 -30.24
N PRO A 100 11.66 7.15 -29.51
CA PRO A 100 10.25 7.52 -29.44
C PRO A 100 9.76 7.82 -30.86
N ASP A 101 8.60 7.29 -31.21
CA ASP A 101 7.90 7.64 -32.44
C ASP A 101 7.45 9.11 -32.32
N GLU A 102 8.28 10.05 -32.79
CA GLU A 102 8.02 11.50 -32.73
C GLU A 102 7.10 11.98 -33.86
N GLY A 103 6.49 11.06 -34.62
CA GLY A 103 5.63 11.37 -35.76
C GLY A 103 4.26 11.93 -35.35
N CYS A 104 3.98 13.20 -35.71
CA CYS A 104 2.66 13.86 -35.64
C CYS A 104 2.00 13.95 -34.25
N ASP A 105 2.79 13.80 -33.20
CA ASP A 105 2.32 13.73 -31.83
C ASP A 105 2.10 15.13 -31.23
N PRO A 106 1.04 15.38 -30.43
CA PRO A 106 0.84 16.67 -29.75
C PRO A 106 2.05 17.03 -28.87
N PRO A 107 2.30 18.32 -28.55
CA PRO A 107 3.45 18.71 -27.75
C PRO A 107 3.48 17.95 -26.42
N ALA A 108 4.68 17.60 -25.98
CA ALA A 108 4.90 16.88 -24.73
C ALA A 108 4.21 17.55 -23.54
N PRO A 109 3.83 16.79 -22.49
CA PRO A 109 3.27 17.38 -21.28
C PRO A 109 4.20 18.44 -20.69
N ILE A 110 3.61 19.55 -20.27
CA ILE A 110 4.35 20.59 -19.55
C ILE A 110 4.61 20.08 -18.13
N LEU A 111 5.87 19.89 -17.78
CA LEU A 111 6.29 19.49 -16.45
C LEU A 111 6.55 20.73 -15.56
N PRO A 112 6.39 20.61 -14.23
CA PRO A 112 6.82 21.64 -13.30
C PRO A 112 8.33 21.92 -13.42
N ALA A 113 8.77 23.13 -13.04
CA ALA A 113 10.20 23.49 -13.07
C ALA A 113 11.09 22.55 -12.22
N ASN A 114 10.54 22.00 -11.13
CA ASN A 114 11.18 20.95 -10.33
C ASN A 114 10.20 19.76 -10.16
N PRO A 115 10.21 18.80 -11.10
CA PRO A 115 9.24 17.70 -11.11
C PRO A 115 9.31 16.83 -9.86
N LEU A 116 10.52 16.52 -9.36
CA LEU A 116 10.64 15.73 -8.13
C LEU A 116 10.02 16.46 -6.93
N ALA A 117 10.36 17.74 -6.75
CA ALA A 117 9.82 18.50 -5.62
C ALA A 117 8.30 18.64 -5.71
N ALA A 118 7.76 18.81 -6.92
CA ALA A 118 6.32 18.83 -7.16
C ALA A 118 5.67 17.48 -6.80
N GLN A 119 6.28 16.36 -7.19
CA GLN A 119 5.77 15.02 -6.90
C GLN A 119 5.81 14.69 -5.40
N ILE A 120 6.89 15.06 -4.70
CA ILE A 120 7.00 14.92 -3.24
C ILE A 120 5.95 15.77 -2.53
N ARG A 121 5.75 17.02 -2.99
CA ARG A 121 4.72 17.90 -2.43
C ARG A 121 3.33 17.32 -2.63
N PHE A 122 3.03 16.88 -3.85
CA PHE A 122 1.76 16.23 -4.18
C PHE A 122 1.48 15.02 -3.27
N HIS A 123 2.46 14.13 -3.08
CA HIS A 123 2.33 12.97 -2.20
C HIS A 123 2.04 13.35 -0.72
N LYS A 124 2.55 14.49 -0.26
CA LYS A 124 2.34 14.94 1.13
C LYS A 124 1.01 15.65 1.35
N GLU A 125 0.55 16.39 0.35
CA GLU A 125 -0.60 17.29 0.46
C GLU A 125 -1.89 16.68 -0.10
N SER A 126 -1.77 15.68 -0.99
CA SER A 126 -2.91 14.99 -1.60
C SER A 126 -3.28 13.71 -0.85
N THR A 127 -4.54 13.30 -0.95
CA THR A 127 -4.98 11.94 -0.61
C THR A 127 -4.58 10.91 -1.67
N ARG A 128 -4.05 11.37 -2.81
CA ARG A 128 -3.57 10.59 -3.93
C ARG A 128 -2.05 10.40 -3.81
N PHE A 129 -1.53 9.31 -4.36
CA PHE A 129 -0.15 8.90 -4.12
C PHE A 129 0.86 9.66 -4.98
N PHE A 130 0.57 9.80 -6.28
CA PHE A 130 1.42 10.49 -7.25
C PHE A 130 0.58 11.06 -8.38
N ILE A 131 1.10 12.03 -9.13
CA ILE A 131 0.43 12.62 -10.30
C ILE A 131 1.19 12.30 -11.59
N LEU A 132 0.47 12.07 -12.69
CA LEU A 132 1.00 11.98 -14.05
C LEU A 132 0.54 13.18 -14.87
N TYR A 133 1.46 13.78 -15.63
CA TYR A 133 1.18 14.95 -16.44
C TYR A 133 0.70 14.56 -17.84
N GLY A 134 -0.51 15.01 -18.20
CA GLY A 134 -1.10 14.71 -19.52
C GLY A 134 -0.72 15.76 -20.58
N ARG A 135 -0.97 15.48 -21.87
CA ARG A 135 -0.82 16.50 -22.94
C ARG A 135 -2.03 17.44 -23.05
N GLY A 136 -3.22 16.97 -22.70
CA GLY A 136 -4.48 17.72 -22.82
C GLY A 136 -4.80 18.60 -21.61
N GLU A 137 -6.10 18.80 -21.38
CA GLU A 137 -6.67 19.64 -20.31
C GLU A 137 -6.50 19.07 -18.90
N TYR A 138 -6.14 17.79 -18.80
CA TYR A 138 -6.09 17.05 -17.54
C TYR A 138 -4.69 16.51 -17.24
N ASP A 139 -4.37 16.55 -15.94
CA ASP A 139 -3.39 15.67 -15.31
C ASP A 139 -4.13 14.53 -14.58
N TYR A 140 -3.39 13.54 -14.08
CA TYR A 140 -3.97 12.30 -13.58
C TYR A 140 -3.39 11.93 -12.23
N ALA A 141 -4.17 12.09 -11.18
CA ALA A 141 -3.80 11.70 -9.84
C ALA A 141 -4.04 10.20 -9.64
N VAL A 142 -3.08 9.49 -9.06
CA VAL A 142 -3.09 8.03 -8.97
C VAL A 142 -3.08 7.59 -7.51
N THR A 143 -4.01 6.71 -7.15
CA THR A 143 -4.06 6.05 -5.85
C THR A 143 -3.93 4.54 -6.03
N PRO A 144 -2.85 3.90 -5.57
CA PRO A 144 -2.76 2.46 -5.51
C PRO A 144 -3.59 1.89 -4.35
N ASN A 145 -3.81 0.58 -4.34
CA ASN A 145 -4.27 -0.09 -3.12
C ASN A 145 -3.26 0.11 -1.97
N SER A 146 -3.73 0.00 -0.72
CA SER A 146 -2.94 0.35 0.48
C SER A 146 -1.65 -0.44 0.59
N SER A 147 -1.68 -1.75 0.32
CA SER A 147 -0.50 -2.63 0.37
C SER A 147 0.58 -2.19 -0.62
N ILE A 148 0.17 -1.83 -1.85
CA ILE A 148 1.08 -1.30 -2.86
C ILE A 148 1.57 0.10 -2.49
N GLY A 149 0.70 0.97 -1.96
CA GLY A 149 1.08 2.30 -1.50
C GLY A 149 2.23 2.23 -0.48
N ILE A 150 2.15 1.34 0.51
CA ILE A 150 3.22 1.14 1.49
C ILE A 150 4.54 0.77 0.81
N ILE A 151 4.52 -0.16 -0.16
CA ILE A 151 5.72 -0.63 -0.86
C ILE A 151 6.33 0.47 -1.73
N LEU A 152 5.50 1.19 -2.48
CA LEU A 152 5.95 2.33 -3.28
C LEU A 152 6.56 3.42 -2.39
N SER A 153 6.03 3.66 -1.19
CA SER A 153 6.62 4.62 -0.25
C SER A 153 8.00 4.17 0.25
N ILE A 154 8.18 2.87 0.48
CA ILE A 154 9.50 2.31 0.85
C ILE A 154 10.49 2.52 -0.30
N PHE A 155 10.11 2.21 -1.54
CA PHE A 155 10.97 2.39 -2.70
C PHE A 155 11.29 3.87 -2.94
N GLN A 156 10.30 4.75 -2.89
CA GLN A 156 10.51 6.19 -3.05
C GLN A 156 11.50 6.71 -2.01
N LYS A 157 11.37 6.35 -0.73
CA LYS A 157 12.32 6.74 0.33
C LYS A 157 13.75 6.27 0.02
N ARG A 158 13.92 5.03 -0.43
CA ARG A 158 15.25 4.48 -0.80
C ARG A 158 15.85 5.22 -2.00
N VAL A 159 15.05 5.51 -3.02
CA VAL A 159 15.48 6.28 -4.19
C VAL A 159 15.84 7.71 -3.82
N LEU A 160 15.05 8.37 -2.98
CA LEU A 160 15.37 9.72 -2.49
C LEU A 160 16.68 9.75 -1.71
N GLY A 161 16.92 8.76 -0.83
CA GLY A 161 18.21 8.63 -0.14
C GLY A 161 19.38 8.41 -1.11
N PHE A 162 19.18 7.65 -2.20
CA PHE A 162 20.20 7.54 -3.25
C PHE A 162 20.45 8.87 -3.97
N LEU A 163 19.42 9.69 -4.18
CA LEU A 163 19.51 10.95 -4.92
C LEU A 163 20.06 12.12 -4.08
N GLU A 164 20.11 11.97 -2.76
CA GLU A 164 20.61 12.99 -1.85
C GLU A 164 22.05 13.41 -2.19
N GLY A 165 22.28 14.72 -2.29
CA GLY A 165 23.59 15.29 -2.64
C GLY A 165 24.03 15.11 -4.10
N LYS A 166 23.24 14.46 -4.96
CA LYS A 166 23.58 14.24 -6.37
C LYS A 166 23.11 15.39 -7.26
N ARG A 167 23.98 15.82 -8.18
CA ARG A 167 23.62 16.77 -9.24
C ARG A 167 22.78 16.09 -10.31
N ARG A 168 21.85 16.84 -10.92
CA ARG A 168 21.03 16.41 -12.04
C ARG A 168 21.45 17.15 -13.32
N PRO A 169 21.44 16.50 -14.50
CA PRO A 169 21.10 15.09 -14.74
C PRO A 169 22.11 14.12 -14.11
N LEU A 170 21.67 12.89 -13.83
CA LEU A 170 22.54 11.85 -13.28
C LEU A 170 23.56 11.40 -14.33
N SER A 171 24.76 11.03 -13.90
CA SER A 171 25.75 10.37 -14.76
C SER A 171 25.24 9.02 -15.28
N VAL A 172 25.78 8.54 -16.40
CA VAL A 172 25.39 7.26 -17.02
C VAL A 172 25.50 6.09 -16.04
N ASP A 173 26.55 6.05 -15.22
CA ASP A 173 26.73 4.98 -14.22
C ASP A 173 25.70 5.05 -13.10
N GLN A 174 25.33 6.25 -12.67
CA GLN A 174 24.26 6.43 -11.68
C GLN A 174 22.89 6.04 -12.24
N GLN A 175 22.64 6.35 -13.52
CA GLN A 175 21.43 5.92 -14.22
C GLN A 175 21.38 4.39 -14.32
N ARG A 176 22.50 3.75 -14.69
CA ARG A 176 22.62 2.28 -14.74
C ARG A 176 22.32 1.66 -13.38
N ALA A 177 22.93 2.17 -12.31
CA ALA A 177 22.72 1.66 -10.96
C ALA A 177 21.25 1.79 -10.49
N LEU A 178 20.57 2.88 -10.87
CA LEU A 178 19.13 3.00 -10.62
C LEU A 178 18.32 2.04 -11.49
N ASN A 179 18.72 1.82 -12.74
CA ASN A 179 18.00 0.92 -13.65
C ASN A 179 18.08 -0.54 -13.18
N GLU A 180 19.21 -0.96 -12.63
CA GLU A 180 19.41 -2.29 -12.05
C GLU A 180 18.66 -2.47 -10.71
N ASN A 181 18.17 -1.39 -10.11
CA ASN A 181 17.39 -1.46 -8.88
C ASN A 181 15.94 -1.88 -9.18
N GLY A 182 15.56 -3.08 -8.75
CA GLY A 182 14.21 -3.58 -8.98
C GLY A 182 13.08 -2.81 -8.27
N GLY A 183 13.39 -2.05 -7.22
CA GLY A 183 12.44 -1.12 -6.61
C GLY A 183 12.11 0.06 -7.53
N VAL A 184 13.11 0.61 -8.21
CA VAL A 184 12.95 1.65 -9.24
C VAL A 184 12.17 1.11 -10.43
N GLN A 185 12.50 -0.10 -10.91
CA GLN A 185 11.75 -0.75 -11.99
C GLN A 185 10.29 -0.96 -11.58
N THR A 186 10.04 -1.43 -10.36
CA THR A 186 8.69 -1.59 -9.84
C THR A 186 7.96 -0.25 -9.78
N MET A 187 8.58 0.81 -9.25
CA MET A 187 7.98 2.16 -9.28
C MET A 187 7.60 2.59 -10.70
N PHE A 188 8.49 2.39 -11.67
CA PHE A 188 8.23 2.74 -13.06
C PHE A 188 7.10 1.92 -13.68
N GLU A 189 6.99 0.61 -13.38
CA GLU A 189 5.89 -0.23 -13.85
C GLU A 189 4.52 0.30 -13.36
N TYR A 190 4.45 0.88 -12.16
CA TYR A 190 3.24 1.54 -11.68
C TYR A 190 2.92 2.85 -12.42
N TYR A 191 3.95 3.63 -12.76
CA TYR A 191 3.78 4.82 -13.59
C TYR A 191 3.30 4.44 -14.99
N GLU A 192 3.88 3.40 -15.60
CA GLU A 192 3.52 2.91 -16.93
C GLU A 192 2.09 2.33 -16.95
N ALA A 193 1.72 1.52 -15.95
CA ALA A 193 0.36 0.99 -15.83
C ALA A 193 -0.68 2.11 -15.66
N ALA A 194 -0.39 3.09 -14.80
CA ALA A 194 -1.25 4.25 -14.62
C ALA A 194 -1.36 5.10 -15.90
N GLY A 195 -0.24 5.35 -16.57
CA GLY A 195 -0.21 6.09 -17.84
C GLY A 195 -1.03 5.39 -18.92
N LYS A 196 -0.90 4.08 -19.06
CA LYS A 196 -1.70 3.26 -19.99
C LYS A 196 -3.20 3.37 -19.71
N MET A 197 -3.62 3.31 -18.44
CA MET A 197 -5.03 3.47 -18.04
C MET A 197 -5.54 4.90 -18.27
N ALA A 198 -4.67 5.90 -18.15
CA ALA A 198 -4.97 7.31 -18.38
C ALA A 198 -4.94 7.73 -19.87
N GLY A 199 -4.46 6.85 -20.76
CA GLY A 199 -4.22 7.18 -22.17
C GLY A 199 -3.00 8.07 -22.40
N ILE A 200 -2.04 8.09 -21.46
CA ILE A 200 -0.77 8.79 -21.59
C ILE A 200 0.24 7.88 -22.31
N LEU A 201 0.96 8.44 -23.27
CA LEU A 201 1.98 7.72 -24.02
C LEU A 201 3.12 7.28 -23.11
N ALA A 202 3.65 6.07 -23.34
CA ALA A 202 4.74 5.53 -22.55
C ALA A 202 5.97 6.47 -22.57
N SER A 203 6.26 7.10 -23.71
CA SER A 203 7.35 8.08 -23.86
C SER A 203 7.17 9.30 -22.94
N ASP A 204 5.94 9.77 -22.71
CA ASP A 204 5.63 10.86 -21.77
C ASP A 204 5.85 10.44 -20.33
N VAL A 205 5.39 9.24 -19.98
CA VAL A 205 5.62 8.65 -18.65
C VAL A 205 7.11 8.50 -18.38
N GLY A 206 7.88 8.00 -19.36
CA GLY A 206 9.33 7.86 -19.29
C GLY A 206 10.04 9.21 -19.10
N ARG A 207 9.61 10.25 -19.84
CA ARG A 207 10.14 11.61 -19.71
C ARG A 207 9.86 12.22 -18.34
N GLN A 208 8.65 12.05 -17.83
CA GLN A 208 8.30 12.51 -16.47
C GLN A 208 9.17 11.79 -15.42
N PHE A 209 9.26 10.46 -15.50
CA PHE A 209 10.06 9.67 -14.55
C PHE A 209 11.55 10.05 -14.61
N GLU A 210 12.08 10.36 -15.79
CA GLU A 210 13.43 10.88 -15.97
C GLU A 210 13.62 12.25 -15.32
N ALA A 211 12.67 13.16 -15.49
CA ALA A 211 12.74 14.48 -14.88
C ALA A 211 12.63 14.43 -13.34
N GLU A 212 11.88 13.45 -12.81
CA GLU A 212 11.72 13.23 -11.37
C GLU A 212 12.91 12.50 -10.73
N TYR A 213 13.38 11.40 -11.31
CA TYR A 213 14.35 10.50 -10.68
C TYR A 213 15.69 10.43 -11.40
N GLY A 214 15.84 11.10 -12.55
CA GLY A 214 17.07 11.16 -13.32
C GLY A 214 17.34 9.92 -14.18
N LEU A 215 16.35 9.04 -14.37
CA LEU A 215 16.44 7.82 -15.17
C LEU A 215 15.18 7.66 -16.03
N ASN A 216 15.34 7.27 -17.30
CA ASN A 216 14.24 6.82 -18.15
C ASN A 216 14.34 5.29 -18.39
N PRO A 217 13.62 4.43 -17.65
CA PRO A 217 13.75 2.98 -17.80
C PRO A 217 13.43 2.45 -19.20
N LEU A 218 12.65 3.17 -20.00
CA LEU A 218 12.35 2.76 -21.39
C LEU A 218 13.61 2.69 -22.26
N ARG A 219 14.56 3.61 -22.04
CA ARG A 219 15.82 3.66 -22.79
C ARG A 219 16.77 2.50 -22.48
N TRP A 220 16.53 1.79 -21.38
CA TRP A 220 17.36 0.67 -20.93
C TRP A 220 16.70 -0.69 -21.19
N ARG A 221 15.53 -0.71 -21.84
CA ARG A 221 14.85 -1.95 -22.21
C ARG A 221 15.60 -2.64 -23.35
N THR A 222 15.74 -3.95 -23.24
CA THR A 222 16.22 -4.79 -24.35
C THR A 222 15.11 -4.99 -25.40
N ASN A 223 15.47 -5.42 -26.61
CA ASN A 223 14.50 -5.80 -27.63
C ASN A 223 13.53 -6.89 -27.13
N GLU A 224 14.04 -7.87 -26.38
CA GLU A 224 13.22 -8.91 -25.75
C GLU A 224 12.23 -8.31 -24.76
N GLN A 225 12.66 -7.36 -23.93
CA GLN A 225 11.77 -6.67 -23.00
C GLN A 225 10.74 -5.77 -23.69
N ASN A 226 10.90 -5.44 -24.97
CA ASN A 226 9.90 -4.71 -25.75
C ASN A 226 8.94 -5.65 -26.51
N ASP A 227 9.22 -6.95 -26.53
CA ASP A 227 8.34 -7.93 -27.15
C ASP A 227 7.00 -8.07 -26.38
N PRO A 228 5.84 -7.97 -27.05
CA PRO A 228 4.54 -8.07 -26.40
C PRO A 228 4.27 -9.43 -25.73
N ALA A 229 4.79 -10.53 -26.27
CA ALA A 229 4.60 -11.86 -25.69
C ALA A 229 5.44 -12.01 -24.42
N TRP A 230 6.69 -11.51 -24.43
CA TRP A 230 7.54 -11.42 -23.25
C TRP A 230 6.86 -10.56 -22.16
N ARG A 231 6.34 -9.38 -22.51
CA ARG A 231 5.64 -8.49 -21.58
C ARG A 231 4.45 -9.18 -20.92
N LYS A 232 3.62 -9.86 -21.70
CA LYS A 232 2.47 -10.61 -21.19
C LYS A 232 2.90 -11.72 -20.23
N ALA A 233 3.96 -12.46 -20.56
CA ALA A 233 4.49 -13.51 -19.69
C ALA A 233 5.07 -12.94 -18.38
N TYR A 234 5.84 -11.86 -18.48
CA TYR A 234 6.42 -11.13 -17.35
C TYR A 234 5.34 -10.58 -16.41
N GLU A 235 4.31 -9.93 -16.96
CA GLU A 235 3.16 -9.42 -16.20
C GLU A 235 2.44 -10.55 -15.46
N GLY A 236 2.20 -11.68 -16.12
CA GLY A 236 1.59 -12.86 -15.49
C GLY A 236 2.44 -13.43 -14.35
N ALA A 237 3.75 -13.52 -14.52
CA ALA A 237 4.66 -13.98 -13.48
C ALA A 237 4.68 -13.04 -12.27
N LYS A 238 4.76 -11.72 -12.50
CA LYS A 238 4.72 -10.72 -11.42
C LYS A 238 3.38 -10.67 -10.70
N GLU A 239 2.26 -10.84 -11.40
CA GLU A 239 0.94 -10.95 -10.79
C GLU A 239 0.84 -12.20 -9.91
N ALA A 240 1.41 -13.33 -10.32
CA ALA A 240 1.47 -14.54 -9.50
C ALA A 240 2.31 -14.33 -8.23
N ILE A 241 3.48 -13.68 -8.34
CA ILE A 241 4.32 -13.29 -7.19
C ILE A 241 3.55 -12.34 -6.27
N HIS A 242 2.87 -11.34 -6.84
CA HIS A 242 2.05 -10.40 -6.10
C HIS A 242 0.98 -11.12 -5.29
N LYS A 243 0.13 -11.91 -5.95
CA LYS A 243 -0.93 -12.68 -5.30
C LYS A 243 -0.38 -13.58 -4.18
N LYS A 244 0.72 -14.30 -4.43
CA LYS A 244 1.35 -15.18 -3.42
C LYS A 244 1.73 -14.43 -2.14
N ASN A 245 2.25 -13.21 -2.26
CA ASN A 245 2.74 -12.43 -1.12
C ASN A 245 1.67 -11.52 -0.50
N THR A 246 0.66 -11.10 -1.27
CA THR A 246 -0.49 -10.32 -0.77
C THR A 246 -1.39 -11.17 0.12
N MET A 247 -1.58 -12.46 -0.18
CA MET A 247 -2.48 -13.34 0.57
C MET A 247 -2.15 -13.45 2.08
N PRO A 248 -0.89 -13.68 2.51
CA PRO A 248 -0.52 -13.63 3.93
C PRO A 248 -0.78 -12.28 4.59
N ILE A 249 -0.57 -11.18 3.86
CA ILE A 249 -0.84 -9.82 4.37
C ILE A 249 -2.34 -9.63 4.59
N LEU A 250 -3.17 -10.02 3.62
CA LEU A 250 -4.63 -9.96 3.76
C LEU A 250 -5.12 -10.81 4.94
N LYS A 251 -4.52 -11.99 5.14
CA LYS A 251 -4.83 -12.85 6.27
C LYS A 251 -4.51 -12.16 7.60
N ALA A 252 -3.28 -11.66 7.75
CA ALA A 252 -2.85 -10.93 8.95
C ALA A 252 -3.72 -9.70 9.23
N LEU A 253 -4.12 -8.96 8.19
CA LEU A 253 -5.05 -7.83 8.32
C LEU A 253 -6.47 -8.25 8.73
N SER A 254 -6.95 -9.39 8.23
CA SER A 254 -8.27 -9.92 8.59
C SER A 254 -8.35 -10.40 10.05
N GLU A 255 -7.22 -10.86 10.59
CA GLU A 255 -7.08 -11.34 11.96
C GLU A 255 -6.75 -10.18 12.94
N SER A 256 -6.30 -9.03 12.42
CA SER A 256 -5.95 -7.87 13.24
C SER A 256 -7.20 -7.13 13.76
N GLN A 257 -7.23 -6.87 15.07
CA GLN A 257 -8.25 -6.03 15.71
C GLN A 257 -8.10 -4.53 15.42
N VAL A 258 -7.04 -4.13 14.72
CA VAL A 258 -6.68 -2.73 14.48
C VAL A 258 -7.46 -2.12 13.31
N VAL A 259 -8.01 -2.94 12.41
CA VAL A 259 -8.74 -2.45 11.23
C VAL A 259 -10.22 -2.24 11.56
N PRO A 260 -10.80 -1.05 11.30
CA PRO A 260 -12.22 -0.79 11.53
C PRO A 260 -13.12 -1.81 10.82
N ARG A 261 -14.18 -2.29 11.51
CA ARG A 261 -15.21 -3.15 10.92
C ARG A 261 -15.78 -2.53 9.65
N GLY A 262 -15.46 -3.10 8.49
CA GLY A 262 -15.89 -2.64 7.17
C GLY A 262 -14.77 -2.50 6.13
N MET A 263 -13.49 -2.49 6.56
CA MET A 263 -12.32 -2.51 5.67
C MET A 263 -11.67 -3.89 5.54
N PHE A 264 -12.29 -4.94 6.11
CA PHE A 264 -11.74 -6.29 6.04
C PHE A 264 -11.82 -6.83 4.60
N PRO A 265 -10.76 -7.50 4.10
CA PRO A 265 -10.85 -8.20 2.84
C PRO A 265 -12.02 -9.19 2.88
N ALA A 266 -12.73 -9.32 1.75
CA ALA A 266 -13.80 -10.31 1.65
C ALA A 266 -13.26 -11.69 2.06
N VAL A 267 -13.98 -12.43 2.89
CA VAL A 267 -13.57 -13.76 3.34
C VAL A 267 -14.50 -14.83 2.81
N ASP A 268 -13.96 -16.03 2.57
CA ASP A 268 -14.74 -17.20 2.20
C ASP A 268 -15.50 -17.79 3.41
N LYS A 269 -16.26 -18.86 3.17
CA LYS A 269 -17.02 -19.57 4.22
C LYS A 269 -16.15 -20.15 5.34
N ARG A 270 -14.84 -20.25 5.14
CA ARG A 270 -13.85 -20.76 6.11
C ARG A 270 -13.08 -19.62 6.79
N GLY A 271 -13.40 -18.36 6.50
CA GLY A 271 -12.71 -17.20 7.04
C GLY A 271 -11.40 -16.85 6.33
N ASN A 272 -11.07 -17.48 5.19
CA ASN A 272 -9.86 -17.14 4.45
C ASN A 272 -10.11 -15.90 3.57
N PRO A 273 -9.12 -14.99 3.44
CA PRO A 273 -9.24 -13.85 2.54
C PRO A 273 -9.43 -14.29 1.08
N ILE A 274 -10.32 -13.60 0.37
CA ILE A 274 -10.58 -13.78 -1.06
C ILE A 274 -9.74 -12.74 -1.81
N TYR A 275 -8.92 -13.23 -2.74
CA TYR A 275 -8.20 -12.38 -3.66
C TYR A 275 -9.12 -11.88 -4.77
N ASP A 276 -9.52 -10.61 -4.69
CA ASP A 276 -10.19 -9.90 -5.79
C ASP A 276 -9.16 -9.12 -6.62
N PRO A 277 -8.89 -9.47 -7.89
CA PRO A 277 -7.96 -8.74 -8.76
C PRO A 277 -8.31 -7.24 -8.96
N LYS A 278 -9.58 -6.84 -8.83
CA LYS A 278 -9.99 -5.44 -8.99
C LYS A 278 -9.66 -4.55 -7.78
N ILE A 279 -9.39 -5.18 -6.63
CA ILE A 279 -9.10 -4.50 -5.36
C ILE A 279 -7.66 -4.76 -4.94
N ASN A 280 -7.27 -6.03 -5.01
CA ASN A 280 -6.01 -6.56 -4.53
C ASN A 280 -5.04 -6.88 -5.66
N GLY A 281 -5.41 -6.63 -6.93
CA GLY A 281 -4.53 -6.82 -8.07
C GLY A 281 -3.29 -5.94 -7.98
N ARG A 282 -2.19 -6.40 -8.59
CA ARG A 282 -0.93 -5.64 -8.60
C ARG A 282 -1.14 -4.21 -9.09
N PHE A 283 -1.93 -4.04 -10.16
CA PHE A 283 -2.29 -2.75 -10.75
C PHE A 283 -3.74 -2.36 -10.47
N ALA A 284 -4.29 -2.72 -9.31
CA ALA A 284 -5.56 -2.17 -8.85
C ALA A 284 -5.37 -0.69 -8.44
N LEU A 285 -5.47 0.20 -9.43
CA LEU A 285 -5.25 1.64 -9.32
C LEU A 285 -6.57 2.40 -9.45
N ILE A 286 -6.70 3.49 -8.70
CA ILE A 286 -7.69 4.54 -8.94
C ILE A 286 -6.96 5.68 -9.62
N ILE A 287 -7.51 6.15 -10.74
CA ILE A 287 -6.95 7.28 -11.48
C ILE A 287 -8.02 8.36 -11.57
N THR A 288 -7.70 9.54 -11.08
CA THR A 288 -8.62 10.67 -11.02
C THR A 288 -8.13 11.77 -11.94
N LYS A 289 -9.00 12.27 -12.82
CA LYS A 289 -8.67 13.43 -13.66
C LYS A 289 -8.53 14.66 -12.78
N VAL A 290 -7.52 15.48 -13.04
CA VAL A 290 -7.30 16.78 -12.38
C VAL A 290 -7.26 17.84 -13.46
N SER A 291 -8.16 18.81 -13.40
CA SER A 291 -8.17 19.93 -14.34
C SER A 291 -6.90 20.76 -14.18
N LYS A 292 -6.17 21.00 -15.27
CA LYS A 292 -4.99 21.89 -15.25
C LYS A 292 -5.36 23.35 -15.03
N ALA A 293 -6.56 23.75 -15.44
CA ALA A 293 -7.02 25.13 -15.32
C ALA A 293 -7.39 25.48 -13.87
N THR A 294 -7.95 24.53 -13.12
CA THR A 294 -8.48 24.79 -11.76
C THR A 294 -7.74 24.03 -10.66
N GLY A 295 -6.98 22.99 -11.00
CA GLY A 295 -6.38 22.06 -10.03
C GLY A 295 -7.37 21.14 -9.34
N ILE A 296 -8.65 21.11 -9.76
CA ILE A 296 -9.73 20.37 -9.09
C ILE A 296 -9.90 18.97 -9.71
N GLU A 297 -10.17 17.97 -8.87
CA GLU A 297 -10.51 16.61 -9.29
C GLU A 297 -11.84 16.60 -10.08
N CYS A 298 -11.84 16.02 -11.28
CA CYS A 298 -12.98 15.95 -12.21
C CYS A 298 -13.60 14.55 -12.27
N GLY A 299 -13.30 13.69 -11.30
CA GLY A 299 -13.82 12.32 -11.21
C GLY A 299 -12.83 11.24 -11.66
N ASP A 300 -13.14 10.02 -11.23
CA ASP A 300 -12.31 8.84 -11.47
C ASP A 300 -12.54 8.28 -12.89
N LEU A 301 -11.47 7.77 -13.49
CA LEU A 301 -11.55 6.98 -14.72
C LEU A 301 -12.27 5.65 -14.45
N PRO A 302 -13.03 5.13 -15.43
CA PRO A 302 -13.65 3.80 -15.30
C PRO A 302 -12.57 2.73 -15.08
N ARG A 303 -12.83 1.82 -14.14
CA ARG A 303 -11.97 0.65 -13.91
C ARG A 303 -12.29 -0.40 -14.99
N ASN A 304 -11.30 -0.70 -15.84
CA ASN A 304 -11.37 -1.79 -16.81
C ASN A 304 -11.23 -3.16 -16.12
#